data_AF-A0A7C6UQI9-F1
#
_entry.id   AF-A0A7C6UQI9-F1
#
_cell.length_a   1.000
_cell.length_b   1.000
_cell.length_c   1.000
_cell.angle_alpha   90.00
_cell.angle_beta   90.00
_cell.angle_gamma   90.00
#
_symmetry.space_group_name_H-M   'P 1'
#
loop_
_entity.id
_entity.type
_entity.pdbx_description
1 polymer ?
#
loop_
_entity_poly.entity_id
_entity_poly.type
_entity_poly.pdbx_seq_one_letter_code
_entity_poly.pdbx_strand_id
1 'polypeptide(L)' 'MSLFLLRYRPLEPRRRIRRYLQLGDAFANLGEEALARQCYETSKSLAEEAGTVHLLKKAERRFF' A
#
# COMPACT_ATOMS: atom_id res chain seq x y z
N MET A 1 -1.64 17.75 2.94
CA MET A 1 -2.87 16.96 2.70
C MET A 1 -2.69 15.59 3.34
N SER A 2 -3.29 15.41 4.50
CA SER A 2 -3.02 14.32 5.45
C SER A 2 -3.49 12.96 4.93
N LEU A 3 -2.63 11.93 4.99
CA LEU A 3 -2.91 10.53 4.62
C LEU A 3 -4.21 9.96 5.20
N PHE A 4 -4.70 10.54 6.30
CA PHE A 4 -5.96 10.17 6.96
C PHE A 4 -7.21 10.30 6.07
N LEU A 5 -7.25 11.26 5.14
CA LEU A 5 -8.43 11.49 4.30
C LEU A 5 -8.63 10.40 3.24
N LEU A 6 -7.56 9.69 2.87
CA LEU A 6 -7.69 8.48 2.06
C LEU A 6 -8.50 7.43 2.80
N ARG A 7 -8.55 7.44 4.15
CA ARG A 7 -9.15 6.36 4.95
C ARG A 7 -10.67 6.21 4.78
N TYR A 8 -11.37 7.31 4.49
CA TYR A 8 -12.84 7.41 4.57
C TYR A 8 -13.58 7.46 3.23
N ARG A 9 -12.87 7.46 2.09
CA ARG A 9 -13.52 7.41 0.77
C ARG A 9 -14.00 5.98 0.44
N PRO A 10 -15.20 5.80 -0.14
CA PRO A 10 -15.64 4.53 -0.72
C PRO A 10 -14.92 4.35 -2.07
N LEU A 11 -13.59 4.26 -2.01
CA LEU A 11 -12.78 3.83 -3.12
C LEU A 11 -12.78 2.30 -3.08
N GLU A 12 -12.97 1.63 -4.22
CA GLU A 12 -12.76 0.18 -4.31
C GLU A 12 -11.46 -0.18 -3.57
N PRO A 13 -11.49 -1.09 -2.58
CA PRO A 13 -10.34 -1.39 -1.73
C PRO A 13 -9.06 -1.64 -2.53
N ARG A 14 -9.22 -2.27 -3.70
CA ARG A 14 -8.18 -2.55 -4.70
C ARG A 14 -7.45 -1.30 -5.21
N ARG A 15 -8.16 -0.22 -5.53
CA ARG A 15 -7.55 1.03 -6.02
C ARG A 15 -6.70 1.70 -4.94
N ARG A 16 -7.10 1.52 -3.68
CA ARG A 16 -6.46 2.13 -2.53
C ARG A 16 -5.18 1.40 -2.15
N ILE A 17 -5.23 0.07 -2.10
CA ILE A 17 -4.04 -0.81 -1.98
C ILE A 17 -3.02 -0.45 -3.07
N ARG A 18 -3.47 -0.30 -4.33
CA ARG A 18 -2.59 0.05 -5.45
C ARG A 18 -1.92 1.42 -5.28
N ARG A 19 -2.63 2.42 -4.73
CA ARG A 19 -2.06 3.74 -4.44
C ARG A 19 -0.98 3.67 -3.36
N TYR A 20 -1.20 2.89 -2.30
CA TYR A 20 -0.18 2.72 -1.26
C TYR A 20 1.06 1.99 -1.79
N LEU A 21 0.89 1.00 -2.67
CA LEU A 21 2.02 0.37 -3.37
C LEU A 21 2.82 1.37 -4.21
N GLN A 22 2.14 2.16 -5.05
CA GLN A 22 2.80 3.19 -5.88
C GLN A 22 3.51 4.26 -5.05
N LEU A 23 2.95 4.62 -3.89
CA LEU A 23 3.58 5.53 -2.94
C LEU A 23 4.82 4.92 -2.30
N GLY A 24 4.74 3.64 -1.92
CA GLY A 24 5.90 2.90 -1.44
C GLY A 24 7.02 2.86 -2.48
N ASP A 25 6.69 2.60 -3.75
CA ASP A 25 7.67 2.56 -4.85
C ASP A 25 8.33 3.93 -5.05
N ALA A 26 7.54 5.00 -4.96
CA ALA A 26 8.04 6.37 -5.06
C ALA A 26 8.99 6.71 -3.90
N PHE A 27 8.64 6.34 -2.66
CA PHE A 27 9.52 6.55 -1.51
C PHE A 27 10.80 5.72 -1.57
N ALA A 28 10.71 4.47 -2.03
CA ALA A 28 11.89 3.62 -2.24
C ALA A 28 12.84 4.24 -3.28
N ASN A 29 12.30 4.77 -4.39
CA ASN A 29 13.10 5.48 -5.40
C ASN A 29 13.71 6.79 -4.89
N LEU A 30 13.10 7.42 -3.88
CA LEU A 30 13.64 8.61 -3.21
C LEU A 30 14.68 8.26 -2.12
N GLY A 31 14.91 6.96 -1.85
CA GLY A 31 15.81 6.50 -0.79
C GLY A 31 15.19 6.53 0.62
N GLU A 32 13.90 6.86 0.72
CA GLU A 32 13.15 6.97 1.96
C GLU A 32 12.57 5.61 2.38
N GLU A 33 13.47 4.67 2.73
CA GLU A 33 13.10 3.28 3.01
C GLU A 33 12.09 3.12 4.16
N ALA A 34 12.16 3.98 5.19
CA ALA A 34 11.25 3.93 6.33
C ALA A 34 9.80 4.24 5.91
N LEU A 35 9.63 5.26 5.06
CA LEU A 35 8.32 5.65 4.53
C LEU A 35 7.81 4.64 3.51
N ALA A 36 8.70 4.07 2.69
CA ALA A 36 8.36 2.99 1.79
C ALA A 36 7.79 1.79 2.55
N ARG A 37 8.49 1.37 3.63
CA ARG A 37 8.09 0.25 4.48
C ARG A 37 6.72 0.48 5.13
N GLN A 38 6.46 1.67 5.68
CA GLN A 38 5.15 2.03 6.21
C GLN A 38 4.03 1.98 5.15
N CYS A 39 4.32 2.42 3.93
CA CYS A 39 3.35 2.35 2.83
C CYS A 39 3.03 0.90 2.44
N TYR A 40 4.02 0.01 2.45
CA TYR A 40 3.80 -1.41 2.16
C TYR A 40 3.04 -2.13 3.27
N GLU A 41 3.35 -1.88 4.54
CA GLU A 41 2.60 -2.44 5.68
C GLU A 41 1.14 -1.98 5.66
N THR A 42 0.90 -0.69 5.38
CA THR A 42 -0.46 -0.15 5.26
C THR A 42 -1.20 -0.78 4.08
N SER A 43 -0.52 -0.99 2.94
CA SER A 43 -1.08 -1.69 1.79
C SER A 43 -1.42 -3.15 2.12
N LYS A 44 -0.59 -3.83 2.91
CA LYS A 44 -0.79 -5.22 3.34
C LYS A 44 -2.00 -5.34 4.26
N SER A 45 -2.10 -4.50 5.29
CA SER A 45 -3.24 -4.47 6.20
C SER A 45 -4.56 -4.20 5.46
N LEU A 46 -4.58 -3.25 4.52
CA LEU A 46 -5.76 -2.98 3.69
C LEU A 46 -6.12 -4.15 2.76
N ALA A 47 -5.13 -4.90 2.27
CA ALA A 47 -5.37 -6.07 1.43
C ALA A 47 -5.94 -7.25 2.22
N GLU A 48 -5.54 -7.41 3.48
CA GLU A 48 -6.09 -8.38 4.44
C GLU A 48 -7.53 -8.02 4.82
N GLU A 49 -7.79 -6.76 5.19
CA GLU A 49 -9.15 -6.25 5.51
C GLU A 49 -10.12 -6.41 4.34
N ALA A 50 -9.64 -6.25 3.11
CA ALA A 50 -10.44 -6.39 1.90
C ALA A 50 -10.64 -7.86 1.45
N GLY A 51 -10.08 -8.85 2.15
CA GLY A 51 -10.10 -10.25 1.71
C GLY A 51 -9.33 -10.50 0.41
N THR A 52 -8.46 -9.58 0.02
CA THR A 52 -7.70 -9.60 -1.24
C THR A 52 -6.26 -10.07 -1.06
N VAL A 53 -6.08 -11.15 -0.28
CA VAL A 53 -4.77 -11.77 0.01
C VAL A 53 -4.01 -12.16 -1.27
N HIS A 54 -4.71 -12.38 -2.38
CA HIS A 54 -4.10 -12.70 -3.68
C HIS A 54 -3.30 -11.53 -4.31
N LEU A 55 -3.67 -10.27 -4.04
CA LEU A 55 -2.89 -9.10 -4.47
C LEU A 55 -1.61 -8.94 -3.63
N LEU A 56 -1.66 -9.42 -2.39
CA LEU A 56 -0.59 -9.36 -1.41
C LEU A 56 0.62 -10.24 -1.79
N LYS A 57 0.36 -11.49 -2.22
CA LYS A 57 1.41 -12.38 -2.75
C LYS A 57 2.18 -11.80 -3.93
N LYS A 58 1.56 -10.91 -4.72
CA LYS A 58 2.21 -10.26 -5.86
C LYS A 58 3.12 -9.11 -5.44
N ALA A 59 2.79 -8.43 -4.33
CA ALA A 59 3.63 -7.42 -3.71
C ALA A 59 4.80 -8.06 -2.93
N GLU A 60 4.54 -9.13 -2.18
CA GLU A 60 5.57 -9.86 -1.43
C GLU A 60 6.65 -10.45 -2.36
N ARG A 61 6.28 -11.01 -3.52
CA ARG A 61 7.24 -11.47 -4.55
C ARG A 61 8.12 -10.37 -5.17
N ARG A 62 7.78 -9.10 -4.95
CA ARG A 62 8.57 -7.96 -5.45
C ARG A 62 9.56 -7.45 -4.40
N PHE A 63 9.36 -7.83 -3.14
CA PHE A 63 10.09 -7.35 -1.96
C PHE A 63 11.00 -8.40 -1.31
N PHE A 64 10.78 -9.68 -1.60
CA PHE A 64 11.64 -10.81 -1.18
C PHE A 64 12.24 -11.51 -2.39
#